data_AF-A5HIA0-F1
#
_entry.id   AF-A5HIA0-F1
#
_cell.length_a   1.000
_cell.length_b   1.000
_cell.length_c   1.000
_cell.angle_alpha   90.00
_cell.angle_beta   90.00
_cell.angle_gamma   90.00
#
_symmetry.space_group_name_H-M   'P 1'
#
loop_
_entity.id
_entity.type
_entity.pdbx_description
1 polymer ?
#
loop_
_entity_poly.entity_id
_entity_poly.type
_entity_poly.pdbx_seq_one_letter_code
_entity_poly.pdbx_strand_id
1 'polypeptide(L)' 'PWDCACSDILYLSRWIGQNGGKLVNSAGNFDGNSAVCSDTNN' A
#
# COMPACT_ATOMS: atom_id res chain seq x y z
N PRO A 1 1.22 6.37 -8.10
CA PRO A 1 2.31 5.73 -7.33
C PRO A 1 2.25 6.17 -5.86
N TRP A 2 2.38 5.24 -4.89
CA TRP A 2 2.34 5.60 -3.46
C TRP A 2 3.69 6.15 -3.02
N ASP A 3 3.75 7.40 -2.55
CA ASP A 3 4.98 7.94 -1.98
C ASP A 3 5.14 7.47 -0.53
N CYS A 4 6.08 6.56 -0.30
CA CYS A 4 6.36 6.00 1.01
C CYS A 4 7.38 6.82 1.83
N ALA A 5 7.96 7.87 1.26
CA ALA A 5 8.89 8.76 1.97
C ALA A 5 8.17 9.88 2.75
N CYS A 6 6.92 10.18 2.39
CA CYS A 6 6.12 11.22 3.03
C CYS A 6 5.42 10.72 4.32
N SER A 7 5.36 11.57 5.35
CA SER A 7 4.63 11.27 6.60
C SER A 7 3.12 11.09 6.41
N ASP A 8 2.56 11.66 5.35
CA ASP A 8 1.14 11.55 5.03
C ASP A 8 0.73 10.10 4.66
N ILE A 9 1.69 9.27 4.23
CA ILE A 9 1.46 7.85 3.93
C ILE A 9 1.23 7.02 5.20
N LEU A 10 1.66 7.51 6.38
CA LEU A 10 1.71 6.72 7.61
C LEU A 10 0.33 6.22 8.04
N TYR A 11 -0.72 7.01 7.81
CA TYR A 11 -2.09 6.57 8.08
C TYR A 11 -2.46 5.38 7.21
N LEU A 12 -2.18 5.47 5.90
CA LEU A 12 -2.47 4.40 4.96
C LEU A 12 -1.64 3.16 5.24
N SER A 13 -0.34 3.30 5.51
CA SER A 13 0.54 2.18 5.86
C SER A 13 0.05 1.45 7.12
N ARG A 14 -0.40 2.18 8.15
CA ARG A 14 -0.98 1.58 9.36
C ARG A 14 -2.28 0.85 9.06
N TRP A 15 -3.16 1.46 8.26
CA TRP A 15 -4.42 0.82 7.88
C TRP A 15 -4.18 -0.46 7.10
N ILE A 16 -3.28 -0.45 6.12
CA ILE A 16 -2.91 -1.63 5.32
C ILE A 16 -2.33 -2.73 6.23
N GLY A 17 -1.44 -2.38 7.16
CA GLY A 17 -0.88 -3.33 8.12
C GLY A 17 -1.95 -4.01 9.00
N GLN A 18 -3.02 -3.30 9.34
CA GLN A 18 -4.15 -3.85 10.10
C GLN A 18 -5.21 -4.56 9.25
N ASN A 19 -5.25 -4.27 7.94
CA ASN A 19 -6.31 -4.71 7.02
C ASN A 19 -5.75 -5.48 5.82
N GLY A 20 -4.58 -6.11 5.93
CA GLY A 20 -3.89 -6.79 4.83
C GLY A 20 -4.75 -7.79 4.05
N GLY A 21 -5.67 -8.49 4.74
CA GLY A 21 -6.63 -9.42 4.12
C GLY A 21 -7.78 -8.76 3.35
N LYS A 22 -7.86 -7.43 3.29
CA LYS A 22 -8.90 -6.67 2.58
C LYS A 22 -8.40 -6.00 1.30
N LEU A 23 -7.09 -6.09 1.01
CA LEU A 23 -6.56 -5.54 -0.23
C LEU A 23 -6.92 -6.45 -1.40
N VAL A 24 -7.37 -5.83 -2.49
CA VAL A 24 -7.78 -6.51 -3.71
C VAL A 24 -6.99 -5.91 -4.88
N ASN A 25 -6.34 -6.75 -5.68
CA ASN A 25 -5.59 -6.32 -6.84
C ASN A 25 -6.50 -6.01 -8.04
N SER A 26 -5.90 -5.54 -9.14
CA SER A 26 -6.62 -5.22 -10.39
C SER A 26 -7.33 -6.41 -11.03
N ALA A 27 -6.93 -7.64 -10.70
CA ALA A 27 -7.59 -8.87 -11.13
C ALA A 27 -8.73 -9.31 -10.20
N GLY A 28 -9.06 -8.53 -9.16
CA GLY A 28 -10.12 -8.86 -8.21
C GLY A 28 -9.72 -9.91 -7.16
N ASN A 29 -8.44 -10.21 -7.03
CA ASN A 29 -7.93 -11.23 -6.09
C ASN A 29 -7.41 -10.56 -4.82
N PHE A 30 -7.60 -11.22 -3.67
CA PHE A 30 -7.04 -10.74 -2.41
C PHE A 30 -5.52 -10.80 -2.44
N ASP A 31 -4.88 -9.65 -2.25
CA ASP A 31 -3.42 -9.50 -2.33
C ASP A 31 -2.97 -8.36 -1.42
N GLY A 32 -2.45 -8.71 -0.25
CA GLY A 32 -1.91 -7.78 0.73
C GLY A 32 -0.68 -7.00 0.27
N ASN A 33 -0.05 -7.42 -0.83
CA ASN A 33 1.16 -6.81 -1.37
C ASN A 33 0.90 -5.97 -2.63
N SER A 34 -0.37 -5.86 -3.05
CA SER A 34 -0.77 -5.10 -4.23
C SER A 34 -0.53 -3.58 -4.10
N ALA A 35 -0.44 -3.06 -2.88
CA ALA A 35 -0.07 -1.67 -2.61
C ALA A 35 1.45 -1.52 -2.54
N VAL A 36 2.06 -1.18 -3.67
CA VAL A 36 3.51 -0.95 -3.78
C VAL A 36 3.86 0.53 -3.66
N CYS A 37 4.95 0.81 -2.96
CA CYS A 37 5.59 2.11 -2.99
C CYS A 37 6.03 2.41 -4.42
N SER A 38 5.90 3.67 -4.82
CA SER A 38 6.62 4.15 -5.98
C SER A 38 8.11 3.99 -5.73
N ASP A 39 8.86 3.62 -6.75
CA ASP A 39 10.31 3.82 -6.76
C ASP A 39 10.58 5.33 -6.77
N THR A 40 10.39 5.99 -5.64
CA THR A 40 10.91 7.32 -5.36
C THR A 40 12.23 7.19 -4.60
N ASN A 41 13.06 6.22 -5.00
CA ASN A 41 14.51 6.34 -4.79
C ASN A 41 15.02 7.31 -5.85
N ASN A 42 15.10 8.59 -5.48
CA ASN A 42 15.93 9.56 -6.16
C ASN A 42 17.37 9.42 -5.64
#